data_AF-A0A6B0WHG8-F1
#
_entry.id   AF-A0A6B0WHG8-F1
#
_cell.length_a   1.000
_cell.length_b   1.000
_cell.length_c   1.000
_cell.angle_alpha   90.00
_cell.angle_beta   90.00
_cell.angle_gamma   90.00
#
_symmetry.space_group_name_H-M   'P 1'
#
loop_
_entity.id
_entity.type
_entity.pdbx_description
1 polymer ?
#
loop_
_entity_poly.entity_id
_entity_poly.type
_entity_poly.pdbx_seq_one_letter_code
_entity_poly.pdbx_strand_id
1 'polypeptide(L)'
;MLASSPRRAARASGPPAAGAPIRTRPDLTAVHPSRRAPSSAHPTDTVWPVFLIEEVRFEQLVGEALDALPPALGEMMENIVVVVEDAHPEEDLLGLYEGVPLTEREDYGGMAMPDRVTLYRLPICEICDNEDELLDEIMVTVVHEVAHHFGIDDETLHQLGWD
;
A
#
# COMPACT_ATOMS: atom_id res chain seq x y z
N MET A 1 2.37 62.73 -18.78
CA MET A 1 3.30 63.52 -17.96
C MET A 1 3.49 62.77 -16.64
N LEU A 2 4.76 62.50 -16.30
CA LEU A 2 5.43 62.25 -15.00
C LEU A 2 4.53 62.21 -13.73
N ALA A 3 4.78 61.48 -12.64
CA ALA A 3 5.71 60.43 -12.19
C ALA A 3 5.36 60.24 -10.70
N SER A 4 5.51 59.03 -10.12
CA SER A 4 6.06 58.82 -8.75
C SER A 4 5.90 57.37 -8.29
N SER A 5 7.04 56.68 -8.18
CA SER A 5 7.23 55.55 -7.24
C SER A 5 7.39 56.08 -5.81
N PRO A 6 7.27 55.19 -4.79
CA PRO A 6 8.49 54.86 -4.06
C PRO A 6 8.65 53.37 -3.66
N ARG A 7 9.87 52.87 -3.89
CA ARG A 7 10.75 51.99 -3.06
C ARG A 7 10.17 50.80 -2.27
N ARG A 8 10.44 49.61 -2.84
CA ARG A 8 11.27 48.48 -2.31
C ARG A 8 11.16 48.09 -0.82
N ALA A 9 10.69 46.86 -0.56
CA ALA A 9 11.16 46.03 0.53
C ALA A 9 11.68 44.70 -0.03
N ALA A 10 12.94 44.41 0.25
CA ALA A 10 13.58 43.12 -0.01
C ALA A 10 13.46 42.26 1.25
N ARG A 11 13.08 40.99 1.09
CA ARG A 11 13.19 39.86 2.03
C ARG A 11 12.85 38.60 1.22
N ALA A 12 13.43 37.43 1.41
CA ALA A 12 14.74 37.01 1.84
C ALA A 12 14.92 35.64 1.18
N SER A 13 16.08 35.39 0.58
CA SER A 13 16.54 34.06 0.24
C SER A 13 16.66 33.23 1.51
N GLY A 14 15.83 32.19 1.65
CA GLY A 14 16.03 31.10 2.58
C GLY A 14 16.18 29.80 1.80
N PRO A 15 17.18 28.95 2.07
CA PRO A 15 17.27 27.63 1.48
C PRO A 15 16.04 26.78 1.87
N PRO A 16 15.65 25.77 1.08
CA PRO A 16 14.58 24.86 1.45
C PRO A 16 14.88 24.26 2.82
N ALA A 17 13.84 24.19 3.66
CA ALA A 17 13.92 23.65 5.00
C ALA A 17 14.62 22.29 4.98
N ALA A 18 15.61 22.17 5.86
CA ALA A 18 16.40 20.98 6.08
C ALA A 18 15.49 19.76 6.22
N GLY A 19 15.93 18.66 5.59
CA GLY A 19 15.24 17.38 5.58
C GLY A 19 14.72 17.00 6.96
N ALA A 20 13.42 16.69 7.00
CA ALA A 20 12.88 15.88 8.06
C ALA A 20 13.74 14.61 8.16
N PRO A 21 14.07 14.14 9.38
CA PRO A 21 14.79 12.89 9.52
C PRO A 21 13.94 11.82 8.83
N ILE A 22 14.49 11.21 7.78
CA ILE A 22 14.06 9.89 7.31
C ILE A 22 13.95 9.07 8.59
N ARG A 23 12.74 8.67 8.96
CA ARG A 23 12.55 7.75 10.07
C ARG A 23 13.34 6.51 9.68
N THR A 24 14.48 6.32 10.32
CA THR A 24 15.23 5.09 10.21
C THR A 24 14.30 3.98 10.65
N ARG A 25 14.04 3.03 9.74
CA ARG A 25 13.40 1.76 10.06
C ARG A 25 13.96 1.24 11.39
N PRO A 26 13.16 0.71 12.32
CA PRO A 26 13.72 -0.15 13.34
C PRO A 26 14.52 -1.25 12.63
N ASP A 27 15.73 -1.50 13.10
CA ASP A 27 16.63 -2.53 12.59
C ASP A 27 15.94 -3.90 12.73
N LEU A 28 15.33 -4.39 11.64
CA LEU A 28 14.68 -5.70 11.53
C LEU A 28 15.70 -6.78 11.18
N THR A 29 16.87 -6.80 11.84
CA THR A 29 17.73 -8.00 11.92
C THR A 29 17.13 -9.05 12.87
N ALA A 30 15.81 -9.22 12.84
CA ALA A 30 15.15 -10.42 13.32
C ALA A 30 15.09 -11.40 12.15
N VAL A 31 16.07 -12.30 12.14
CA VAL A 31 16.15 -13.51 11.31
C VAL A 31 14.75 -14.07 11.02
N HIS A 32 14.27 -13.91 9.80
CA HIS A 32 13.13 -14.63 9.26
C HIS A 32 13.57 -16.10 9.11
N PRO A 33 13.03 -17.07 9.88
CA PRO A 33 13.32 -18.46 9.59
C PRO A 33 12.60 -18.82 8.28
N SER A 34 13.40 -18.94 7.22
CA SER A 34 13.20 -19.78 6.04
C SER A 34 11.81 -20.41 5.91
N ARG A 35 11.07 -19.95 4.88
CA ARG A 35 10.04 -20.68 4.12
C ARG A 35 9.93 -22.15 4.55
N ARG A 36 8.85 -22.46 5.28
CA ARG A 36 8.44 -23.84 5.50
C ARG A 36 7.25 -24.10 4.59
N ALA A 37 7.47 -24.93 3.56
CA ALA A 37 6.38 -25.60 2.87
C ALA A 37 5.44 -26.24 3.92
N PRO A 38 4.11 -26.24 3.73
CA PRO A 38 3.20 -26.83 4.71
C PRO A 38 3.53 -28.31 4.88
N SER A 39 4.11 -28.65 6.03
CA SER A 39 4.35 -30.01 6.46
C SER A 39 3.01 -30.60 6.88
N SER A 40 2.57 -31.62 6.17
CA SER A 40 1.36 -32.41 6.43
C SER A 40 1.37 -33.02 7.83
N ALA A 41 0.82 -32.29 8.80
CA ALA A 41 0.38 -32.80 10.09
C ALA A 41 -0.53 -31.77 10.78
N HIS A 42 -1.82 -31.73 10.42
CA HIS A 42 -2.82 -31.11 11.28
C HIS A 42 -3.30 -32.15 12.30
N PRO A 43 -2.98 -32.02 13.60
CA PRO A 43 -3.82 -32.60 14.64
C PRO A 43 -5.18 -31.88 14.61
N THR A 44 -6.25 -32.62 14.38
CA THR A 44 -7.59 -32.13 13.95
C THR A 44 -8.46 -31.49 15.03
N ASP A 45 -7.90 -30.91 16.11
CA ASP A 45 -8.74 -30.30 17.17
C ASP A 45 -8.15 -29.05 17.83
N THR A 46 -7.06 -28.47 17.30
CA THR A 46 -6.62 -27.14 17.75
C THR A 46 -7.26 -26.07 16.88
N VAL A 47 -8.34 -25.47 17.36
CA VAL A 47 -8.89 -24.24 16.82
C VAL A 47 -7.90 -23.12 17.18
N TRP A 48 -7.06 -22.71 16.23
CA TRP A 48 -6.27 -21.51 16.40
C TRP A 48 -7.23 -20.32 16.41
N PRO A 49 -7.13 -19.39 17.37
CA PRO A 49 -7.93 -18.18 17.32
C PRO A 49 -7.52 -17.41 16.06
N VAL A 50 -8.38 -17.41 15.04
CA VAL A 50 -8.19 -16.57 13.86
C VAL A 50 -8.31 -15.13 14.33
N PHE A 51 -7.28 -14.33 14.10
CA PHE A 51 -7.33 -12.90 14.36
C PHE A 51 -8.31 -12.28 13.36
N LEU A 52 -9.51 -11.93 13.82
CA LEU A 52 -10.55 -11.34 12.99
C LEU A 52 -10.90 -9.96 13.51
N ILE A 53 -10.82 -8.97 12.62
CA ILE A 53 -11.27 -7.61 12.90
C ILE A 53 -12.47 -7.26 12.04
N GLU A 54 -13.30 -6.34 12.56
CA GLU A 54 -14.45 -5.79 11.83
C GLU A 54 -14.00 -5.06 10.56
N GLU A 55 -14.82 -5.14 9.50
CA GLU A 55 -14.56 -4.51 8.20
C GLU A 55 -14.18 -3.02 8.34
N VAL A 56 -14.92 -2.28 9.14
CA VAL A 56 -14.67 -0.85 9.40
C VAL A 56 -13.29 -0.60 10.02
N ARG A 57 -12.80 -1.49 10.90
CA ARG A 57 -11.45 -1.36 11.47
C ARG A 57 -10.39 -1.71 10.44
N PHE A 58 -10.65 -2.70 9.60
CA PHE A 58 -9.75 -3.06 8.51
C PHE A 58 -9.61 -1.92 7.51
N GLU A 59 -10.71 -1.29 7.08
CA GLU A 59 -10.68 -0.12 6.20
C GLU A 59 -9.88 1.05 6.79
N GLN A 60 -9.96 1.26 8.11
CA GLN A 60 -9.13 2.25 8.79
C GLN A 60 -7.65 1.92 8.69
N LEU A 61 -7.28 0.66 8.95
CA LEU A 61 -5.89 0.20 8.83
C LEU A 61 -5.38 0.31 7.38
N VAL A 62 -6.23 0.07 6.39
CA VAL A 62 -5.90 0.34 4.98
C VAL A 62 -5.58 1.81 4.76
N GLY A 63 -6.41 2.72 5.28
CA GLY A 63 -6.11 4.16 5.22
C GLY A 63 -4.78 4.53 5.90
N GLU A 64 -4.55 3.98 7.10
CA GLU A 64 -3.30 4.18 7.85
C GLU A 64 -2.07 3.67 7.07
N ALA A 65 -2.18 2.50 6.43
CA ALA A 65 -1.12 1.92 5.60
C ALA A 65 -0.82 2.79 4.36
N LEU A 66 -1.86 3.27 3.68
CA LEU A 66 -1.71 4.14 2.50
C LEU A 66 -1.07 5.50 2.86
N ASP A 67 -1.47 6.09 3.99
CA ASP A 67 -0.89 7.36 4.48
C ASP A 67 0.58 7.22 4.90
N ALA A 68 1.01 6.01 5.26
CA ALA A 68 2.38 5.69 5.64
C ALA A 68 3.31 5.40 4.44
N LEU A 69 2.77 5.32 3.21
CA LEU A 69 3.57 5.03 2.02
C LEU A 69 4.63 6.11 1.76
N PRO A 70 5.86 5.72 1.36
CA PRO A 70 6.87 6.65 0.88
C PRO A 70 6.34 7.47 -0.32
N PRO A 71 6.74 8.75 -0.47
CA PRO A 71 6.23 9.61 -1.55
C PRO A 71 6.36 9.01 -2.96
N ALA A 72 7.46 8.31 -3.24
CA ALA A 72 7.69 7.67 -4.54
C ALA A 72 6.66 6.57 -4.87
N LEU A 73 6.14 5.87 -3.86
CA LEU A 73 5.07 4.88 -4.02
C LEU A 73 3.70 5.54 -3.99
N GLY A 74 3.52 6.60 -3.19
CA GLY A 74 2.29 7.39 -3.18
C GLY A 74 1.94 7.98 -4.55
N GLU A 75 2.94 8.39 -5.34
CA GLU A 75 2.75 8.85 -6.73
C GLU A 75 2.16 7.75 -7.63
N MET A 76 2.50 6.48 -7.41
CA MET A 76 1.95 5.35 -8.15
C MET A 76 0.48 5.07 -7.80
N MET A 77 0.05 5.50 -6.61
CA MET A 77 -1.31 5.32 -6.08
C MET A 77 -2.29 6.44 -6.49
N GLU A 78 -1.84 7.53 -7.10
CA GLU A 78 -2.67 8.73 -7.34
C GLU A 78 -3.95 8.48 -8.17
N ASN A 79 -3.99 7.42 -8.99
CA ASN A 79 -5.15 7.04 -9.79
C ASN A 79 -5.71 5.65 -9.42
N ILE A 80 -5.42 5.17 -8.22
CA ILE A 80 -5.81 3.86 -7.73
C ILE A 80 -6.82 4.01 -6.59
N VAL A 81 -7.94 3.31 -6.67
CA VAL A 81 -8.89 3.15 -5.57
C VAL A 81 -8.66 1.79 -4.91
N VAL A 82 -8.43 1.80 -3.60
CA VAL A 82 -8.37 0.57 -2.80
C VAL A 82 -9.77 0.27 -2.24
N VAL A 83 -10.25 -0.95 -2.46
CA VAL A 83 -11.53 -1.45 -1.98
C VAL A 83 -11.29 -2.67 -1.09
N VAL A 84 -12.14 -2.87 -0.09
CA VAL A 84 -12.08 -4.04 0.80
C VAL A 84 -13.25 -4.96 0.48
N GLU A 85 -12.97 -6.24 0.35
CA GLU A 85 -13.95 -7.32 0.28
C GLU A 85 -13.57 -8.43 1.27
N ASP A 86 -14.50 -9.31 1.62
CA ASP A 86 -14.22 -10.37 2.58
C ASP A 86 -13.33 -11.48 2.00
N ALA A 87 -13.61 -11.93 0.78
CA ALA A 87 -12.84 -12.96 0.07
C ALA A 87 -13.17 -12.98 -1.43
N HIS A 88 -12.24 -13.45 -2.25
CA HIS A 88 -12.50 -13.72 -3.66
C HIS A 88 -13.44 -14.94 -3.80
N PRO A 89 -14.41 -14.95 -4.74
CA PRO A 89 -15.40 -16.02 -4.83
C PRO A 89 -14.81 -17.39 -5.22
N GLU A 90 -13.67 -17.41 -5.90
CA GLU A 90 -13.09 -18.63 -6.51
C GLU A 90 -11.63 -18.90 -6.15
N GLU A 91 -10.91 -17.90 -5.64
CA GLU A 91 -9.46 -17.95 -5.46
C GLU A 91 -9.09 -17.55 -4.04
N ASP A 92 -7.91 -17.96 -3.59
CA ASP A 92 -7.38 -17.61 -2.27
C ASP A 92 -6.33 -16.51 -2.44
N LEU A 93 -6.82 -15.29 -2.65
CA LEU A 93 -6.02 -14.10 -2.93
C LEU A 93 -6.01 -13.19 -1.71
N LEU A 94 -4.89 -12.50 -1.48
CA LEU A 94 -4.81 -11.40 -0.50
C LEU A 94 -5.22 -10.07 -1.13
N GLY A 95 -4.88 -9.87 -2.40
CA GLY A 95 -5.22 -8.69 -3.17
C GLY A 95 -5.48 -9.03 -4.64
N LEU A 96 -6.10 -8.09 -5.35
CA LEU A 96 -6.32 -8.17 -6.78
C LEU A 96 -6.29 -6.78 -7.41
N TYR A 97 -5.37 -6.56 -8.36
CA TYR A 97 -5.40 -5.39 -9.23
C TYR A 97 -6.35 -5.56 -10.43
N GLU A 98 -7.23 -4.59 -10.64
CA GLU A 98 -8.15 -4.48 -11.78
C GLU A 98 -8.02 -3.09 -12.43
N GLY A 99 -7.43 -3.04 -13.62
CA GLY A 99 -7.32 -1.80 -14.41
C GLY A 99 -8.18 -1.81 -15.66
N VAL A 100 -8.68 -0.64 -16.07
CA VAL A 100 -9.32 -0.47 -17.40
C VAL A 100 -8.23 -0.04 -18.40
N PRO A 101 -8.01 -0.80 -19.49
CA PRO A 101 -7.01 -0.45 -20.49
C PRO A 101 -7.21 0.97 -21.04
N LEU A 102 -6.11 1.70 -21.26
CA LEU A 102 -6.09 3.05 -21.84
C LEU A 102 -6.92 3.18 -23.14
N THR A 103 -7.08 2.10 -23.90
CA THR A 103 -7.82 2.07 -25.17
C THR A 103 -9.34 2.14 -25.02
N GLU A 104 -9.89 1.86 -23.83
CA GLU A 104 -11.33 2.04 -23.54
C GLU A 104 -11.60 3.41 -22.89
N ARG A 105 -10.56 4.19 -22.57
CA ARG A 105 -10.65 5.51 -21.94
C ARG A 105 -11.14 6.62 -22.88
N GLU A 106 -11.08 6.42 -24.20
CA GLU A 106 -11.55 7.40 -25.19
C GLU A 106 -13.08 7.40 -25.36
N ASP A 107 -13.76 6.28 -25.07
CA ASP A 107 -15.20 6.12 -25.31
C ASP A 107 -16.10 6.66 -24.16
N TYR A 108 -15.53 6.92 -22.97
CA TYR A 108 -16.26 7.41 -21.78
C TYR A 108 -16.20 8.94 -21.56
N GLY A 109 -16.02 9.72 -22.64
CA GLY A 109 -16.22 11.17 -22.59
C GLY A 109 -15.28 11.95 -21.65
N GLY A 110 -14.11 11.39 -21.32
CA GLY A 110 -13.09 12.06 -20.50
C GLY A 110 -13.15 11.80 -18.99
N MET A 111 -14.03 10.91 -18.52
CA MET A 111 -13.99 10.41 -17.13
C MET A 111 -13.25 9.06 -17.13
N ALA A 112 -11.91 9.10 -17.03
CA ALA A 112 -11.15 7.87 -16.79
C ALA A 112 -11.52 7.34 -15.40
N MET A 113 -12.11 6.14 -15.34
CA MET A 113 -12.32 5.46 -14.06
C MET A 113 -10.94 5.15 -13.46
N PRO A 114 -10.76 5.34 -12.14
CA PRO A 114 -9.52 4.96 -11.48
C PRO A 114 -9.32 3.45 -11.61
N ASP A 115 -8.07 3.02 -11.62
CA ASP A 115 -7.76 1.60 -11.48
C ASP A 115 -8.10 1.15 -10.05
N ARG A 116 -8.41 -0.13 -9.85
CA ARG A 116 -8.88 -0.66 -8.58
C ARG A 116 -7.92 -1.70 -8.02
N VAL A 117 -7.64 -1.63 -6.72
CA VAL A 117 -7.02 -2.72 -5.96
C VAL A 117 -8.02 -3.21 -4.93
N THR A 118 -8.41 -4.48 -5.02
CA THR A 118 -9.30 -5.11 -4.04
C THR A 118 -8.44 -5.86 -3.02
N LEU A 119 -8.58 -5.57 -1.73
CA LEU A 119 -7.95 -6.33 -0.64
C LEU A 119 -8.97 -7.29 -0.02
N TYR A 120 -8.56 -8.52 0.22
CA TYR A 120 -9.39 -9.56 0.79
C TYR A 120 -9.14 -9.70 2.29
N ARG A 121 -10.06 -9.16 3.08
CA ARG A 121 -9.95 -9.04 4.53
C ARG A 121 -9.76 -10.37 5.23
N LEU A 122 -10.54 -11.40 4.90
CA LEU A 122 -10.51 -12.67 5.62
C LEU A 122 -9.19 -13.43 5.38
N PRO A 123 -8.70 -13.60 4.14
CA PRO A 123 -7.38 -14.20 3.89
C PRO A 123 -6.23 -13.45 4.58
N ILE A 124 -6.22 -12.12 4.53
CA ILE A 124 -5.18 -11.30 5.19
C ILE A 124 -5.26 -11.48 6.72
N CYS A 125 -6.46 -11.46 7.30
CA CYS A 125 -6.67 -11.71 8.73
C CYS A 125 -6.22 -13.12 9.17
N GLU A 126 -6.35 -14.12 8.29
CA GLU A 126 -5.97 -15.50 8.59
C GLU A 126 -4.45 -15.69 8.74
N ILE A 127 -3.65 -14.85 8.08
CA ILE A 127 -2.19 -14.94 8.10
C ILE A 127 -1.51 -14.01 9.13
N CYS A 128 -2.28 -13.16 9.82
CA CYS A 128 -1.77 -12.19 10.80
C CYS A 128 -2.17 -12.58 12.22
N ASP A 129 -1.31 -12.33 13.21
CA ASP A 129 -1.61 -12.58 14.62
C ASP A 129 -2.08 -11.33 15.38
N ASN A 130 -1.89 -10.12 14.83
CA ASN A 130 -2.22 -8.84 15.48
C ASN A 130 -2.38 -7.66 14.48
N GLU A 131 -2.82 -6.50 14.98
CA GLU A 131 -3.04 -5.30 14.14
C GLU A 131 -1.75 -4.71 13.53
N ASP A 132 -0.60 -4.83 14.19
CA ASP A 132 0.67 -4.30 13.66
C ASP A 132 1.12 -5.14 12.45
N GLU A 133 1.07 -6.47 12.58
CA GLU A 133 1.30 -7.39 11.45
C GLU A 133 0.29 -7.17 10.34
N LEU A 134 -0.97 -6.94 10.69
CA LEU A 134 -2.01 -6.68 9.71
C LEU A 134 -1.75 -5.40 8.90
N LEU A 135 -1.28 -4.33 9.55
CA LEU A 135 -0.93 -3.08 8.89
C LEU A 135 0.24 -3.28 7.92
N ASP A 136 1.26 -4.01 8.34
CA ASP A 136 2.41 -4.35 7.50
C ASP A 136 1.96 -5.20 6.29
N GLU A 137 1.16 -6.25 6.51
CA GLU A 137 0.68 -7.15 5.45
C GLU A 137 -0.22 -6.43 4.44
N ILE A 138 -1.09 -5.53 4.89
CA ILE A 138 -1.89 -4.67 4.01
C ILE A 138 -0.98 -3.82 3.11
N MET A 139 0.05 -3.21 3.70
CA MET A 139 0.98 -2.35 2.97
C MET A 139 1.76 -3.15 1.92
N VAL A 140 2.27 -4.32 2.31
CA VAL A 140 2.99 -5.26 1.45
C VAL A 140 2.09 -5.71 0.30
N THR A 141 0.85 -6.11 0.59
CA THR A 141 -0.10 -6.58 -0.44
C THR A 141 -0.39 -5.48 -1.46
N VAL A 142 -0.71 -4.26 -1.02
CA VAL A 142 -0.98 -3.14 -1.94
C VAL A 142 0.25 -2.84 -2.81
N VAL A 143 1.44 -2.77 -2.22
CA VAL A 143 2.67 -2.46 -2.96
C VAL A 143 2.97 -3.54 -3.99
N HIS A 144 2.80 -4.82 -3.65
CA HIS A 144 3.02 -5.93 -4.59
C HIS A 144 2.06 -5.87 -5.78
N GLU A 145 0.76 -5.75 -5.54
CA GLU A 145 -0.26 -5.68 -6.60
C GLU A 145 0.01 -4.52 -7.58
N VAL A 146 0.36 -3.36 -7.04
CA VAL A 146 0.64 -2.16 -7.82
C VAL A 146 1.96 -2.31 -8.59
N ALA A 147 3.02 -2.75 -7.93
CA ALA A 147 4.33 -2.91 -8.54
C ALA A 147 4.31 -3.91 -9.69
N HIS A 148 3.65 -5.06 -9.52
CA HIS A 148 3.49 -6.06 -10.57
C HIS A 148 2.71 -5.51 -11.76
N HIS A 149 1.65 -4.72 -11.52
CA HIS A 149 0.92 -4.06 -12.61
C HIS A 149 1.80 -3.13 -13.44
N PHE A 150 2.73 -2.40 -12.80
CA PHE A 150 3.68 -1.52 -13.48
C PHE A 150 4.92 -2.24 -14.04
N GLY A 151 5.00 -3.57 -13.91
CA GLY A 151 6.10 -4.39 -14.44
C GLY A 151 7.37 -4.36 -13.60
N ILE A 152 7.26 -4.01 -12.32
CA ILE A 152 8.33 -4.15 -11.33
C ILE A 152 8.28 -5.60 -10.80
N ASP A 153 9.42 -6.27 -10.77
CA ASP A 153 9.53 -7.65 -10.30
C ASP A 153 9.79 -7.77 -8.79
N ASP A 154 9.60 -8.98 -8.26
CA ASP A 154 9.84 -9.32 -6.85
C ASP A 154 11.28 -9.00 -6.42
N GLU A 155 12.27 -9.23 -7.29
CA GLU A 155 13.67 -8.96 -6.98
C GLU A 155 13.89 -7.46 -6.69
N THR A 156 13.26 -6.60 -7.47
CA THR A 156 13.30 -5.15 -7.27
C THR A 156 12.57 -4.73 -6.00
N LEU A 157 11.42 -5.32 -5.70
CA LEU A 157 10.67 -5.06 -4.46
C LEU A 157 11.46 -5.46 -3.21
N HIS A 158 12.10 -6.63 -3.24
CA HIS A 158 12.97 -7.13 -2.18
C HIS A 158 14.14 -6.17 -1.90
N GLN A 159 14.74 -5.59 -2.95
CA GLN A 159 15.81 -4.59 -2.83
C GLN A 159 15.33 -3.28 -2.19
N LEU A 160 14.04 -2.95 -2.34
CA LEU A 160 13.38 -1.82 -1.69
C LEU A 160 12.88 -2.18 -0.27
N GLY A 161 12.95 -3.46 0.10
CA GLY A 161 12.54 -4.01 1.38
C GLY A 161 11.03 -4.14 1.51
N TRP A 162 10.39 -4.68 0.47
CA TRP A 162 9.01 -5.15 0.46
C TRP A 162 9.04 -6.66 0.22
N ASP A 163 8.56 -7.42 1.20
CA ASP A 163 8.64 -8.88 1.29
C ASP A 163 7.40 -9.46 1.97
#